data_AF-A0A6I8UYY0-F1
#
_entry.id   AF-A0A6I8UYY0-F1
#
_cell.length_a   1.000
_cell.length_b   1.000
_cell.length_c   1.000
_cell.angle_alpha   90.00
_cell.angle_beta   90.00
_cell.angle_gamma   90.00
#
_symmetry.space_group_name_H-M   'P 1'
#
loop_
_entity.id
_entity.type
_entity.pdbx_description
1 polymer ?
#
loop_
_entity_poly.entity_id
_entity_poly.type
_entity_poly.pdbx_seq_one_letter_code
_entity_poly.pdbx_strand_id
1 'polypeptide(L)'
;MNSNAKKQLTEVNVLGDRFLWDMGRLCMNELYSDVWFLVEDQRIPAHRLILAARSDYFRGLLYGSMCESAETEIRLLEVPLEAFKVILGYLYSGTLPVSTLDLDSIFKVLGVANLYCLLEVESVLADHLKQNVAVDNVCRILETARLYGFSDLAENCFKFMDREASKLVKHDSFQMLSKELLEEVLPRDTFYVLEDELFQFVWKWSRQNPDVDIKSLVPCVRLPLLSAKQLTNAVGLSGLVEPAKAFDTNLAENVPYRYVFVEPGSSVRPERILRSNVWDFGKMFRVNQIKCMLKPPICCHVDVSCDKTHWERVGTNITATIVFNLRFTVLTEQVINFTARPVYYIRFIGSGSGRPIWKCVKMLTAGNSGDP
;
A
#
# COMPACT_ATOMS: atom_id res chain seq x y z
N MET A 1 28.68 60.73 -7.90
CA MET A 1 28.36 60.88 -6.46
C MET A 1 27.15 60.01 -6.16
N ASN A 2 27.31 59.12 -5.19
CA ASN A 2 26.43 58.02 -4.81
C ASN A 2 25.21 58.54 -4.01
N SER A 3 23.99 58.09 -4.29
CA SER A 3 22.88 58.14 -3.31
C SER A 3 21.78 57.12 -3.60
N ASN A 4 22.12 55.84 -3.70
CA ASN A 4 21.14 54.76 -3.48
C ASN A 4 21.26 54.28 -2.03
N ALA A 5 20.71 55.07 -1.10
CA ALA A 5 20.54 54.66 0.29
C ALA A 5 19.39 53.64 0.34
N LYS A 6 19.71 52.36 0.13
CA LYS A 6 18.83 51.26 0.59
C LYS A 6 18.74 51.41 2.11
N LYS A 7 17.58 51.84 2.61
CA LYS A 7 17.28 51.79 4.04
C LYS A 7 17.44 50.33 4.49
N GLN A 8 18.47 50.05 5.28
CA GLN A 8 18.56 48.81 6.05
C GLN A 8 17.42 48.84 7.08
N LEU A 9 16.33 48.15 6.78
CA LEU A 9 15.30 47.85 7.76
C LEU A 9 15.92 46.87 8.76
N THR A 10 16.04 47.29 10.01
CA THR A 10 16.42 46.42 11.12
C THR A 10 15.13 45.81 11.67
N GLU A 11 15.00 44.48 11.64
CA GLU A 11 13.85 43.81 12.27
C GLU A 11 13.94 43.99 13.79
N VAL A 12 13.00 44.75 14.36
CA VAL A 12 13.00 45.14 15.78
C VAL A 12 12.45 44.03 16.68
N ASN A 13 11.69 43.08 16.14
CA ASN A 13 11.04 42.01 16.90
C ASN A 13 10.98 40.71 16.09
N VAL A 14 11.04 39.57 16.79
CA VAL A 14 10.57 38.27 16.27
C VAL A 14 9.04 38.36 16.14
N LEU A 15 8.58 39.01 15.07
CA LEU A 15 7.15 39.26 14.85
C LEU A 15 6.41 37.96 14.59
N GLY A 16 7.02 37.01 13.85
CA GLY A 16 6.36 35.78 13.39
C GLY A 16 5.69 35.00 14.51
N ASP A 17 6.48 34.42 15.42
CA ASP A 17 5.94 33.52 16.46
C ASP A 17 5.00 34.23 17.43
N ARG A 18 5.33 35.48 17.80
CA ARG A 18 4.48 36.28 18.70
C ARG A 18 3.15 36.64 18.05
N PHE A 19 3.18 37.02 16.77
CA PHE A 19 1.97 37.33 16.01
C PHE A 19 1.07 36.10 15.85
N LEU A 20 1.63 34.92 15.54
CA LEU A 20 0.86 33.67 15.46
C LEU A 20 0.23 33.31 16.80
N TRP A 21 0.95 33.51 17.90
CA TRP A 21 0.42 33.29 19.24
C TRP A 21 -0.70 34.27 19.59
N ASP A 22 -0.51 35.56 19.30
CA ASP A 22 -1.52 36.60 19.52
C ASP A 22 -2.80 36.33 18.69
N MET A 23 -2.65 35.91 17.42
CA MET A 23 -3.78 35.49 16.58
C MET A 23 -4.45 34.23 17.11
N GLY A 24 -3.67 33.22 17.51
CA GLY A 24 -4.21 31.99 18.10
C GLY A 24 -5.12 32.24 19.31
N ARG A 25 -4.85 33.28 20.12
CA ARG A 25 -5.68 33.67 21.27
C ARG A 25 -7.02 34.30 20.90
N LEU A 26 -7.17 34.79 19.67
CA LEU A 26 -8.43 35.30 19.14
C LEU A 26 -9.33 34.16 18.61
N CYS A 27 -8.79 32.97 18.40
CA CYS A 27 -9.56 31.82 17.94
C CYS A 27 -10.67 31.50 18.94
N MET A 28 -11.92 31.40 18.46
CA MET A 28 -13.11 31.14 19.27
C MET A 28 -13.31 32.13 20.43
N ASN A 29 -12.79 33.35 20.29
CA ASN A 29 -12.93 34.42 21.27
C ASN A 29 -13.97 35.43 20.80
N GLU A 30 -14.93 35.81 21.66
CA GLU A 30 -15.95 36.81 21.31
C GLU A 30 -15.37 38.22 21.11
N LEU A 31 -14.21 38.51 21.67
CA LEU A 31 -13.56 39.81 21.56
C LEU A 31 -13.21 40.10 20.09
N TYR A 32 -13.82 41.15 19.52
CA TYR A 32 -13.70 41.59 18.12
C TYR A 32 -14.29 40.64 17.07
N SER A 33 -14.99 39.59 17.48
CA SER A 33 -15.68 38.70 16.54
C SER A 33 -16.81 39.43 15.82
N ASP A 34 -16.88 39.22 14.51
CA ASP A 34 -17.83 39.84 13.58
C ASP A 34 -18.60 38.78 12.76
N VAL A 35 -18.41 37.49 13.06
CA VAL A 35 -19.19 36.36 12.53
C VAL A 35 -19.29 35.23 13.56
N TRP A 36 -20.38 34.48 13.53
CA TRP A 36 -20.60 33.29 14.34
C TRP A 36 -20.97 32.10 13.45
N PHE A 37 -20.39 30.93 13.73
CA PHE A 37 -20.75 29.69 13.07
C PHE A 37 -21.62 28.84 14.00
N LEU A 38 -22.78 28.40 13.51
CA LEU A 38 -23.62 27.43 14.20
C LEU A 38 -23.29 26.02 13.70
N VAL A 39 -22.64 25.21 14.54
CA VAL A 39 -22.15 23.86 14.21
C VAL A 39 -22.61 22.90 15.29
N GLU A 40 -23.37 21.85 14.93
CA GLU A 40 -23.98 20.91 15.89
C GLU A 40 -24.63 21.62 17.10
N ASP A 41 -25.44 22.65 16.80
CA ASP A 41 -26.14 23.51 17.77
C ASP A 41 -25.24 24.34 18.71
N GLN A 42 -23.93 24.36 18.48
CA GLN A 42 -22.99 25.25 19.17
C GLN A 42 -22.65 26.47 18.34
N ARG A 43 -22.71 27.64 18.99
CA ARG A 43 -22.40 28.92 18.39
C ARG A 43 -20.94 29.27 18.65
N ILE A 44 -20.14 29.38 17.58
CA ILE A 44 -18.69 29.57 17.63
C ILE A 44 -18.33 30.95 17.08
N PRO A 45 -17.77 31.87 17.89
CA PRO A 45 -17.36 33.19 17.43
C PRO A 45 -16.09 33.12 16.57
N ALA A 46 -16.01 33.98 15.55
CA ALA A 46 -14.87 34.08 14.65
C ALA A 46 -14.72 35.49 14.02
N HIS A 47 -13.61 35.67 13.29
CA HIS A 47 -13.19 36.94 12.69
C HIS A 47 -13.11 36.81 11.17
N ARG A 48 -13.98 37.53 10.45
CA ARG A 48 -14.11 37.42 9.00
C ARG A 48 -12.80 37.69 8.27
N LEU A 49 -12.11 38.75 8.68
CA LEU A 49 -10.85 39.17 8.07
C LEU A 49 -9.77 38.08 8.14
N ILE A 50 -9.63 37.44 9.31
CA ILE A 50 -8.62 36.38 9.51
C ILE A 50 -8.94 35.19 8.62
N LEU A 51 -10.19 34.72 8.63
CA LEU A 51 -10.61 33.56 7.84
C LEU A 51 -10.46 33.80 6.33
N ALA A 52 -10.91 34.95 5.84
CA ALA A 52 -10.81 35.32 4.43
C ALA A 52 -9.36 35.56 3.97
N ALA A 53 -8.47 36.00 4.86
CA ALA A 53 -7.05 36.12 4.56
C ALA A 53 -6.36 34.76 4.46
N ARG A 54 -6.85 33.74 5.18
CA ARG A 54 -6.21 32.43 5.33
C ARG A 54 -6.82 31.33 4.46
N SER A 55 -8.02 31.52 3.94
CA SER A 55 -8.72 30.55 3.10
C SER A 55 -9.57 31.23 2.04
N ASP A 56 -9.39 30.79 0.79
CA ASP A 56 -10.15 31.27 -0.35
C ASP A 56 -11.63 30.85 -0.26
N TYR A 57 -11.91 29.68 0.30
CA TYR A 57 -13.28 29.22 0.61
C TYR A 57 -13.97 30.22 1.54
N PHE A 58 -13.36 30.55 2.69
CA PHE A 58 -13.95 31.50 3.64
C PHE A 58 -13.99 32.93 3.08
N ARG A 59 -13.06 33.31 2.21
CA ARG A 59 -13.15 34.59 1.48
C ARG A 59 -14.39 34.63 0.59
N GLY A 60 -14.66 33.55 -0.15
CA GLY A 60 -15.86 33.42 -0.97
C GLY A 60 -17.13 33.45 -0.12
N LEU A 61 -17.16 32.71 0.98
CA LEU A 61 -18.30 32.64 1.90
C LEU A 61 -18.61 34.00 2.54
N LEU A 62 -17.60 34.72 3.00
CA LEU A 62 -17.76 35.91 3.85
C LEU A 62 -17.69 37.23 3.08
N TYR A 63 -17.07 37.27 1.91
CA TYR A 63 -16.93 38.49 1.11
C TYR A 63 -17.38 38.31 -0.34
N GLY A 64 -17.93 37.15 -0.68
CA GLY A 64 -18.57 36.92 -1.98
C GLY A 64 -19.94 37.56 -2.09
N SER A 65 -20.61 37.29 -3.20
CA SER A 65 -21.91 37.88 -3.53
C SER A 65 -23.11 37.01 -3.10
N MET A 66 -22.90 36.01 -2.25
CA MET A 66 -23.94 35.11 -1.75
C MET A 66 -24.63 35.68 -0.50
N CYS A 67 -25.79 35.16 -0.12
CA CYS A 67 -26.59 35.67 1.01
C CYS A 67 -25.81 35.64 2.34
N GLU A 68 -25.02 34.59 2.53
CA GLU A 68 -24.19 34.34 3.71
C GLU A 68 -23.16 35.45 3.95
N SER A 69 -22.77 36.19 2.91
CA SER A 69 -21.83 37.31 3.07
C SER A 69 -22.46 38.52 3.77
N ALA A 70 -23.80 38.62 3.80
CA ALA A 70 -24.51 39.64 4.58
C ALA A 70 -24.88 39.15 5.99
N GLU A 71 -24.75 37.85 6.27
CA GLU A 71 -25.13 37.26 7.55
C GLU A 71 -24.02 37.39 8.60
N THR A 72 -24.43 37.59 9.84
CA THR A 72 -23.56 37.59 11.02
C THR A 72 -23.50 36.21 11.67
N GLU A 73 -24.49 35.35 11.43
CA GLU A 73 -24.53 33.98 11.94
C GLU A 73 -24.72 33.01 10.76
N ILE A 74 -23.76 32.11 10.57
CA ILE A 74 -23.71 31.18 9.44
C ILE A 74 -23.86 29.76 9.98
N ARG A 75 -24.86 29.03 9.49
CA ARG A 75 -25.10 27.63 9.89
C ARG A 75 -24.29 26.68 9.01
N LEU A 76 -23.48 25.83 9.63
CA LEU A 76 -22.73 24.78 8.94
C LEU A 76 -23.44 23.45 9.13
N LEU A 77 -23.97 22.91 8.03
CA LEU A 77 -24.65 21.62 8.02
C LEU A 77 -23.64 20.49 7.80
N GLU A 78 -23.84 19.36 8.46
CA GLU A 78 -23.05 18.12 8.28
C GLU A 78 -21.54 18.27 8.56
N VAL A 79 -21.16 19.31 9.32
CA VAL A 79 -19.78 19.53 9.78
C VAL A 79 -19.64 19.09 11.23
N PRO A 80 -18.76 18.12 11.55
CA PRO A 80 -18.51 17.73 12.94
C PRO A 80 -17.88 18.88 13.72
N LEU A 81 -18.42 19.20 14.89
CA LEU A 81 -18.00 20.36 15.70
C LEU A 81 -16.50 20.35 16.02
N GLU A 82 -16.00 19.23 16.54
CA GLU A 82 -14.60 19.14 16.98
C GLU A 82 -13.62 19.23 15.81
N ALA A 83 -14.00 18.68 14.65
CA ALA A 83 -13.20 18.82 13.43
C ALA A 83 -13.16 20.27 12.95
N PHE A 84 -14.29 20.98 13.01
CA PHE A 84 -14.34 22.40 12.69
C PHE A 84 -13.47 23.24 13.62
N LYS A 85 -13.49 22.97 14.94
CA LYS A 85 -12.64 23.67 15.91
C LYS A 85 -11.15 23.47 15.61
N VAL A 86 -10.74 22.27 15.23
CA VAL A 86 -9.35 21.98 14.82
C VAL A 86 -8.96 22.80 13.58
N ILE A 87 -9.81 22.82 12.56
CA ILE A 87 -9.58 23.61 11.34
C ILE A 87 -9.56 25.11 11.65
N LEU A 88 -10.44 25.60 12.52
CA LEU A 88 -10.45 26.99 12.94
C LEU A 88 -9.15 27.35 13.68
N GLY A 89 -8.71 26.51 14.62
CA GLY A 89 -7.41 26.65 15.28
C GLY A 89 -6.24 26.73 14.28
N TYR A 90 -6.25 25.88 13.26
CA TYR A 90 -5.28 25.93 12.16
C TYR A 90 -5.32 27.25 11.39
N LEU A 91 -6.50 27.75 11.03
CA LEU A 91 -6.62 29.00 10.27
C LEU A 91 -6.04 30.20 11.03
N TYR A 92 -6.17 30.23 12.36
CA TYR A 92 -5.63 31.32 13.18
C TYR A 92 -4.13 31.17 13.51
N SER A 93 -3.67 29.95 13.78
CA SER A 93 -2.31 29.72 14.31
C SER A 93 -1.33 29.14 13.30
N GLY A 94 -1.81 28.57 12.20
CA GLY A 94 -1.01 27.77 11.27
C GLY A 94 -0.56 26.42 11.84
N THR A 95 -1.04 26.01 13.01
CA THR A 95 -0.63 24.77 13.68
C THR A 95 -1.78 23.76 13.72
N LEU A 96 -1.43 22.47 13.62
CA LEU A 96 -2.38 21.37 13.64
C LEU A 96 -1.93 20.34 14.70
N PRO A 97 -2.78 19.98 15.68
CA PRO A 97 -2.39 19.13 16.80
C PRO A 97 -2.45 17.63 16.46
N VAL A 98 -1.91 17.23 15.30
CA VAL A 98 -2.09 15.91 14.68
C VAL A 98 -1.72 14.76 15.61
N SER A 99 -0.64 14.90 16.38
CA SER A 99 -0.16 13.86 17.31
C SER A 99 -1.11 13.57 18.48
N THR A 100 -2.07 14.46 18.75
CA THR A 100 -3.05 14.31 19.84
C THR A 100 -4.41 13.84 19.35
N LEU A 101 -4.63 13.84 18.02
CA LEU A 101 -5.87 13.40 17.43
C LEU A 101 -5.86 11.88 17.29
N ASP A 102 -6.97 11.24 17.66
CA ASP A 102 -7.21 9.84 17.31
C ASP A 102 -7.56 9.71 15.82
N LEU A 103 -7.51 8.48 15.31
CA LEU A 103 -7.74 8.22 13.88
C LEU A 103 -9.11 8.68 13.39
N ASP A 104 -10.16 8.54 14.21
CA ASP A 104 -11.51 8.94 13.81
C ASP A 104 -11.62 10.46 13.67
N SER A 105 -11.01 11.19 14.62
CA SER A 105 -10.87 12.64 14.53
C SER A 105 -10.05 13.07 13.31
N ILE A 106 -8.97 12.36 12.98
CA ILE A 106 -8.17 12.65 11.76
C ILE A 106 -9.03 12.54 10.50
N PHE A 107 -9.83 11.47 10.35
CA PHE A 107 -10.71 11.33 9.18
C PHE A 107 -11.77 12.44 9.11
N LYS A 108 -12.35 12.83 10.24
CA LYS A 108 -13.31 13.95 10.30
C LYS A 108 -12.66 15.29 9.93
N VAL A 109 -11.49 15.59 10.49
CA VAL A 109 -10.72 16.82 10.17
C VAL A 109 -10.33 16.83 8.69
N LEU A 110 -9.92 15.69 8.14
CA LEU A 110 -9.60 15.57 6.72
C LEU A 110 -10.82 15.85 5.83
N GLY A 111 -12.01 15.36 6.20
CA GLY A 111 -13.25 15.66 5.49
C GLY A 111 -13.60 17.15 5.50
N VAL A 112 -13.44 17.82 6.65
CA VAL A 112 -13.65 19.27 6.75
C VAL A 112 -12.57 20.06 6.00
N ALA A 113 -11.32 19.61 6.03
CA ALA A 113 -10.23 20.21 5.27
C ALA A 113 -10.52 20.17 3.77
N ASN A 114 -10.97 19.01 3.26
CA ASN A 114 -11.38 18.85 1.86
C ASN A 114 -12.57 19.75 1.50
N LEU A 115 -13.59 19.80 2.36
CA LEU A 115 -14.76 20.68 2.17
C LEU A 115 -14.37 22.16 2.02
N TYR A 116 -13.34 22.60 2.76
CA TYR A 116 -12.86 23.99 2.74
C TYR A 116 -11.63 24.21 1.85
N CYS A 117 -11.26 23.21 1.03
CA CYS A 117 -10.14 23.24 0.09
C CYS A 117 -8.78 23.57 0.76
N LEU A 118 -8.52 22.99 1.94
CA LEU A 118 -7.30 23.24 2.72
C LEU A 118 -6.23 22.19 2.41
N LEU A 119 -5.65 22.27 1.21
CA LEU A 119 -4.70 21.27 0.68
C LEU A 119 -3.46 21.05 1.57
N GLU A 120 -2.98 22.09 2.25
CA GLU A 120 -1.84 21.98 3.18
C GLU A 120 -2.17 21.09 4.38
N VAL A 121 -3.40 21.20 4.91
CA VAL A 121 -3.90 20.36 6.01
C VAL A 121 -4.06 18.92 5.53
N GLU A 122 -4.66 18.75 4.35
CA GLU A 122 -4.83 17.43 3.71
C GLU A 122 -3.49 16.70 3.56
N SER A 123 -2.46 17.38 3.05
CA SER A 123 -1.11 16.82 2.90
C SER A 123 -0.52 16.36 4.23
N VAL A 124 -0.58 17.20 5.27
CA VAL A 124 -0.01 16.87 6.59
C VAL A 124 -0.74 15.68 7.22
N LEU A 125 -2.07 15.62 7.10
CA LEU A 125 -2.85 14.50 7.62
C LEU A 125 -2.58 13.22 6.82
N ALA A 126 -2.48 13.30 5.50
CA ALA A 126 -2.14 12.16 4.65
C ALA A 126 -0.75 11.58 4.98
N ASP A 127 0.24 12.44 5.21
CA ASP A 127 1.59 12.03 5.65
C ASP A 127 1.57 11.37 7.03
N HIS A 128 0.76 11.89 7.95
CA HIS A 128 0.59 11.28 9.26
C HIS A 128 -0.07 9.89 9.16
N LEU A 129 -1.12 9.74 8.34
CA LEU A 129 -1.75 8.45 8.10
C LEU A 129 -0.76 7.46 7.46
N LYS A 130 0.07 7.92 6.53
CA LYS A 130 1.11 7.11 5.87
C LYS A 130 2.11 6.51 6.86
N GLN A 131 2.45 7.25 7.91
CA GLN A 131 3.38 6.82 8.97
C GLN A 131 2.75 5.88 10.00
N ASN A 132 1.42 5.87 10.12
CA ASN A 132 0.67 5.14 11.15
C ASN A 132 -0.23 4.03 10.58
N VAL A 133 0.09 3.50 9.40
CA VAL A 133 -0.63 2.37 8.79
C VAL A 133 -0.43 1.10 9.60
N ALA A 134 -1.53 0.43 9.94
CA ALA A 134 -1.61 -0.81 10.69
C ALA A 134 -2.72 -1.73 10.14
N VAL A 135 -2.75 -3.00 10.58
CA VAL A 135 -3.68 -4.03 10.06
C VAL A 135 -5.15 -3.67 10.32
N ASP A 136 -5.44 -3.03 11.44
CA ASP A 136 -6.78 -2.63 11.86
C ASP A 136 -7.30 -1.39 11.11
N ASN A 137 -6.41 -0.49 10.67
CA ASN A 137 -6.78 0.79 10.08
C ASN A 137 -6.53 0.91 8.55
N VAL A 138 -5.69 0.05 7.95
CA VAL A 138 -5.25 0.19 6.55
C VAL A 138 -6.41 0.23 5.56
N CYS A 139 -7.50 -0.49 5.84
CA CYS A 139 -8.68 -0.52 4.97
C CYS A 139 -9.38 0.84 4.92
N ARG A 140 -9.62 1.45 6.09
CA ARG A 140 -10.20 2.80 6.20
C ARG A 140 -9.29 3.87 5.60
N ILE A 141 -7.98 3.74 5.80
CA ILE A 141 -6.99 4.66 5.22
C ILE A 141 -7.00 4.54 3.69
N LEU A 142 -7.09 3.33 3.13
CA LEU A 142 -7.17 3.12 1.69
C LEU A 142 -8.46 3.71 1.09
N GLU A 143 -9.61 3.49 1.72
CA GLU A 143 -10.89 4.10 1.32
C GLU A 143 -10.78 5.62 1.28
N THR A 144 -10.22 6.20 2.34
CA THR A 144 -9.99 7.64 2.46
C THR A 144 -9.04 8.15 1.37
N ALA A 145 -7.94 7.44 1.13
CA ALA A 145 -6.97 7.81 0.11
C ALA A 145 -7.60 7.78 -1.29
N ARG A 146 -8.50 6.82 -1.56
CA ARG A 146 -9.23 6.75 -2.83
C ARG A 146 -10.30 7.83 -2.95
N LEU A 147 -11.03 8.10 -1.88
CA LEU A 147 -12.06 9.15 -1.84
C LEU A 147 -11.50 10.54 -2.14
N TYR A 148 -10.36 10.88 -1.53
CA TYR A 148 -9.73 12.20 -1.70
C TYR A 148 -8.62 12.24 -2.76
N GLY A 149 -8.35 11.12 -3.45
CA GLY A 149 -7.39 11.08 -4.56
C GLY A 149 -5.91 11.09 -4.14
N PHE A 150 -5.56 10.68 -2.92
CA PHE A 150 -4.17 10.59 -2.44
C PHE A 150 -3.48 9.32 -2.97
N SER A 151 -2.96 9.39 -4.20
CA SER A 151 -2.28 8.27 -4.88
C SER A 151 -1.13 7.67 -4.07
N ASP A 152 -0.30 8.52 -3.47
CA ASP A 152 0.91 8.09 -2.75
C ASP A 152 0.57 7.38 -1.43
N LEU A 153 -0.53 7.79 -0.78
CA LEU A 153 -1.04 7.13 0.42
C LEU A 153 -1.68 5.78 0.05
N ALA A 154 -2.45 5.72 -1.04
CA ALA A 154 -3.02 4.48 -1.54
C ALA A 154 -1.93 3.45 -1.91
N GLU A 155 -0.87 3.88 -2.61
CA GLU A 155 0.26 3.00 -2.93
C GLU A 155 0.97 2.48 -1.67
N ASN A 156 1.12 3.33 -0.66
CA ASN A 156 1.69 2.91 0.63
C ASN A 156 0.79 1.87 1.34
N CYS A 157 -0.53 2.09 1.34
CA CYS A 157 -1.48 1.11 1.87
C CYS A 157 -1.36 -0.22 1.12
N PHE A 158 -1.30 -0.18 -0.21
CA PHE A 158 -1.14 -1.36 -1.05
C PHE A 158 0.14 -2.14 -0.79
N LYS A 159 1.27 -1.46 -0.56
CA LYS A 159 2.53 -2.10 -0.15
C LYS A 159 2.44 -2.73 1.24
N PHE A 160 1.76 -2.06 2.17
CA PHE A 160 1.52 -2.59 3.51
C PHE A 160 0.62 -3.84 3.48
N MET A 161 -0.47 -3.79 2.72
CA MET A 161 -1.40 -4.90 2.55
C MET A 161 -0.73 -6.12 1.93
N ASP A 162 0.16 -5.95 0.95
CA ASP A 162 0.92 -7.07 0.38
C ASP A 162 1.83 -7.75 1.40
N ARG A 163 2.46 -6.96 2.28
CA ARG A 163 3.36 -7.47 3.33
C ARG A 163 2.59 -8.24 4.40
N GLU A 164 1.42 -7.75 4.79
CA GLU A 164 0.62 -8.28 5.89
C GLU A 164 -0.62 -9.08 5.42
N ALA A 165 -0.68 -9.46 4.13
CA ALA A 165 -1.86 -10.03 3.48
C ALA A 165 -2.49 -11.19 4.26
N SER A 166 -1.65 -12.14 4.72
CA SER A 166 -2.09 -13.31 5.51
C SER A 166 -2.78 -12.95 6.84
N LYS A 167 -2.40 -11.85 7.49
CA LYS A 167 -3.05 -11.37 8.71
C LYS A 167 -4.30 -10.58 8.38
N LEU A 168 -4.23 -9.77 7.33
CA LEU A 168 -5.31 -8.88 6.91
C LEU A 168 -6.55 -9.65 6.48
N VAL A 169 -6.41 -10.71 5.67
CA VAL A 169 -7.55 -11.55 5.22
C VAL A 169 -8.32 -12.18 6.39
N LYS A 170 -7.65 -12.41 7.53
CA LYS A 170 -8.25 -13.00 8.74
C LYS A 170 -8.84 -11.95 9.68
N HIS A 171 -8.46 -10.69 9.50
CA HIS A 171 -8.89 -9.60 10.35
C HIS A 171 -10.25 -9.05 9.90
N ASP A 172 -11.10 -8.64 10.85
CA ASP A 172 -12.46 -8.19 10.54
C ASP A 172 -12.48 -6.86 9.77
N SER A 173 -11.44 -6.01 9.89
CA SER A 173 -11.32 -4.77 9.11
C SER A 173 -11.35 -5.02 7.60
N PHE A 174 -10.80 -6.14 7.13
CA PHE A 174 -10.75 -6.45 5.70
C PHE A 174 -12.13 -6.87 5.16
N GLN A 175 -13.02 -7.35 6.01
CA GLN A 175 -14.43 -7.63 5.63
C GLN A 175 -15.23 -6.34 5.40
N MET A 176 -14.77 -5.21 5.92
CA MET A 176 -15.46 -3.93 5.80
C MET A 176 -15.16 -3.19 4.49
N LEU A 177 -14.19 -3.68 3.70
CA LEU A 177 -13.83 -3.04 2.43
C LEU A 177 -15.00 -3.05 1.44
N SER A 178 -15.12 -1.95 0.70
CA SER A 178 -16.04 -1.85 -0.43
C SER A 178 -15.66 -2.82 -1.56
N LYS A 179 -16.64 -3.16 -2.40
CA LYS A 179 -16.44 -4.03 -3.56
C LYS A 179 -15.34 -3.49 -4.48
N GLU A 180 -15.37 -2.18 -4.75
CA GLU A 180 -14.47 -1.49 -5.67
C GLU A 180 -13.01 -1.67 -5.21
N LEU A 181 -12.75 -1.55 -3.90
CA LEU A 181 -11.41 -1.74 -3.38
C LEU A 181 -10.99 -3.21 -3.37
N LEU A 182 -11.92 -4.15 -3.15
CA LEU A 182 -11.61 -5.56 -3.31
C LEU A 182 -11.22 -5.90 -4.76
N GLU A 183 -11.88 -5.30 -5.75
CA GLU A 183 -11.51 -5.43 -7.17
C GLU A 183 -10.13 -4.84 -7.48
N GLU A 184 -9.63 -3.90 -6.70
CA GLU A 184 -8.28 -3.38 -6.84
C GLU A 184 -7.23 -4.23 -6.09
N VAL A 185 -7.56 -4.73 -4.90
CA VAL A 185 -6.63 -5.44 -4.03
C VAL A 185 -6.48 -6.89 -4.46
N LEU A 186 -7.58 -7.58 -4.70
CA LEU A 186 -7.57 -9.03 -4.89
C LEU A 186 -6.84 -9.46 -6.17
N PRO A 187 -6.99 -8.84 -7.35
CA PRO A 187 -6.30 -9.30 -8.56
C PRO A 187 -4.78 -9.27 -8.47
N ARG A 188 -4.21 -8.43 -7.61
CA ARG A 188 -2.77 -8.19 -7.53
C ARG A 188 -2.00 -9.46 -7.18
N ASP A 189 -1.02 -9.80 -8.02
CA ASP A 189 -0.15 -10.96 -7.80
C ASP A 189 0.66 -10.85 -6.50
N THR A 190 0.94 -9.64 -6.06
CA THR A 190 1.75 -9.34 -4.88
C THR A 190 1.00 -9.52 -3.55
N PHE A 191 -0.33 -9.59 -3.60
CA PHE A 191 -1.16 -9.87 -2.43
C PHE A 191 -1.14 -11.37 -2.14
N TYR A 192 -0.08 -11.82 -1.47
CA TYR A 192 0.23 -13.24 -1.27
C TYR A 192 -0.59 -13.87 -0.14
N VAL A 193 -1.64 -14.59 -0.52
CA VAL A 193 -2.52 -15.38 0.36
C VAL A 193 -2.82 -16.72 -0.30
N LEU A 194 -3.10 -17.76 0.49
CA LEU A 194 -3.56 -19.03 -0.04
C LEU A 194 -4.94 -18.84 -0.70
N GLU A 195 -5.12 -19.39 -1.89
CA GLU A 195 -6.37 -19.20 -2.65
C GLU A 195 -7.60 -19.76 -1.93
N ASP A 196 -7.44 -20.75 -1.03
CA ASP A 196 -8.54 -21.27 -0.23
C ASP A 196 -8.95 -20.34 0.91
N GLU A 197 -7.99 -19.70 1.58
CA GLU A 197 -8.26 -18.62 2.54
C GLU A 197 -8.95 -17.44 1.83
N LEU A 198 -8.49 -17.09 0.62
CA LEU A 198 -9.08 -16.02 -0.17
C LEU A 198 -10.50 -16.35 -0.64
N PHE A 199 -10.74 -17.58 -1.09
CA PHE A 199 -12.08 -18.04 -1.44
C PHE A 199 -13.04 -17.94 -0.25
N GLN A 200 -12.62 -18.41 0.92
CA GLN A 200 -13.42 -18.35 2.15
C GLN A 200 -13.72 -16.89 2.53
N PHE A 201 -12.75 -16.00 2.36
CA PHE A 201 -12.94 -14.56 2.54
C PHE A 201 -14.02 -14.00 1.62
N VAL A 202 -13.91 -14.21 0.31
CA VAL A 202 -14.87 -13.68 -0.68
C VAL A 202 -16.28 -14.23 -0.41
N TRP A 203 -16.38 -15.50 -0.04
CA TRP A 203 -17.66 -16.11 0.35
C TRP A 203 -18.25 -15.52 1.64
N LYS A 204 -17.42 -15.27 2.66
CA LYS A 204 -17.87 -14.62 3.90
C LYS A 204 -18.35 -13.19 3.60
N TRP A 205 -17.59 -12.45 2.80
CA TRP A 205 -17.90 -11.07 2.42
C TRP A 205 -19.21 -10.98 1.63
N SER A 206 -19.46 -11.90 0.68
CA SER A 206 -20.69 -11.90 -0.12
C SER A 206 -21.94 -12.15 0.70
N ARG A 207 -21.84 -12.94 1.78
CA ARG A 207 -22.95 -13.16 2.71
C ARG A 207 -23.27 -11.93 3.56
N GLN A 208 -22.28 -11.10 3.85
CA GLN A 208 -22.47 -9.84 4.56
C GLN A 208 -23.03 -8.74 3.64
N ASN A 209 -22.84 -8.88 2.33
CA ASN A 209 -23.26 -7.92 1.31
C ASN A 209 -24.16 -8.60 0.25
N PRO A 210 -25.35 -9.10 0.63
CA PRO A 210 -26.21 -9.90 -0.26
C PRO A 210 -26.74 -9.10 -1.47
N ASP A 211 -26.81 -7.77 -1.35
CA ASP A 211 -27.33 -6.88 -2.40
C ASP A 211 -26.26 -6.55 -3.47
N VAL A 212 -25.01 -6.94 -3.26
CA VAL A 212 -23.89 -6.59 -4.12
C VAL A 212 -23.56 -7.72 -5.10
N ASP A 213 -23.47 -7.40 -6.40
CA ASP A 213 -23.06 -8.37 -7.41
C ASP A 213 -21.56 -8.72 -7.26
N ILE A 214 -21.27 -9.99 -6.98
CA ILE A 214 -19.91 -10.50 -6.76
C ILE A 214 -19.29 -11.19 -7.97
N LYS A 215 -19.96 -11.20 -9.13
CA LYS A 215 -19.45 -11.87 -10.35
C LYS A 215 -18.06 -11.42 -10.76
N SER A 216 -17.70 -10.18 -10.47
CA SER A 216 -16.37 -9.60 -10.74
C SER A 216 -15.31 -10.00 -9.71
N LEU A 217 -15.69 -10.39 -8.48
CA LEU A 217 -14.77 -10.85 -7.45
C LEU A 217 -14.39 -12.33 -7.61
N VAL A 218 -15.27 -13.15 -8.19
CA VAL A 218 -15.03 -14.59 -8.39
C VAL A 218 -13.76 -14.87 -9.23
N PRO A 219 -13.53 -14.18 -10.37
CA PRO A 219 -12.30 -14.33 -11.15
C PRO A 219 -11.02 -13.91 -10.42
N CYS A 220 -11.13 -13.08 -9.37
CA CYS A 220 -9.96 -12.68 -8.57
C CYS A 220 -9.42 -13.84 -7.73
N VAL A 221 -10.26 -14.84 -7.44
CA VAL A 221 -9.84 -16.10 -6.82
C VAL A 221 -9.39 -17.05 -7.93
N ARG A 222 -8.16 -17.54 -7.82
CA ARG A 222 -7.50 -18.32 -8.86
C ARG A 222 -7.90 -19.78 -8.70
N LEU A 223 -9.16 -20.08 -8.99
CA LEU A 223 -9.78 -21.39 -8.82
C LEU A 223 -8.94 -22.58 -9.33
N PRO A 224 -8.19 -22.49 -10.46
CA PRO A 224 -7.32 -23.58 -10.92
C PRO A 224 -6.23 -23.99 -9.91
N LEU A 225 -5.89 -23.13 -8.94
CA LEU A 225 -4.90 -23.40 -7.89
C LEU A 225 -5.49 -24.08 -6.66
N LEU A 226 -6.81 -24.25 -6.58
CA LEU A 226 -7.47 -24.96 -5.49
C LEU A 226 -7.39 -26.47 -5.71
N SER A 227 -7.22 -27.24 -4.63
CA SER A 227 -7.30 -28.70 -4.72
C SER A 227 -8.73 -29.16 -5.08
N ALA A 228 -8.86 -30.35 -5.69
CA ALA A 228 -10.16 -30.92 -6.04
C ALA A 228 -11.15 -30.96 -4.87
N LYS A 229 -10.68 -31.28 -3.64
CA LYS A 229 -11.51 -31.26 -2.42
C LYS A 229 -11.97 -29.85 -2.05
N GLN A 230 -11.09 -28.86 -2.17
CA GLN A 230 -11.42 -27.46 -1.91
C GLN A 230 -12.41 -26.92 -2.95
N LEU A 231 -12.24 -27.29 -4.24
CA LEU A 231 -13.18 -26.94 -5.31
C LEU A 231 -14.56 -27.56 -5.10
N THR A 232 -14.64 -28.85 -4.72
CA THR A 232 -15.94 -29.48 -4.42
C THR A 232 -16.65 -28.80 -3.25
N ASN A 233 -15.92 -28.45 -2.19
CA ASN A 233 -16.49 -27.71 -1.06
C ASN A 233 -16.89 -26.29 -1.46
N ALA A 234 -16.07 -25.61 -2.26
CA ALA A 234 -16.33 -24.27 -2.78
C ALA A 234 -17.61 -24.24 -3.62
N VAL A 235 -17.75 -25.16 -4.58
CA VAL A 235 -18.94 -25.26 -5.44
C VAL A 235 -20.18 -25.68 -4.63
N GLY A 236 -20.03 -26.64 -3.70
CA GLY A 236 -21.14 -27.19 -2.94
C GLY A 236 -21.70 -26.29 -1.82
N LEU A 237 -20.88 -25.42 -1.22
CA LEU A 237 -21.30 -24.55 -0.11
C LEU A 237 -21.68 -23.13 -0.53
N SER A 238 -21.16 -22.68 -1.66
CA SER A 238 -21.24 -21.25 -2.03
C SER A 238 -22.28 -20.95 -3.10
N GLY A 239 -22.54 -21.87 -4.03
CA GLY A 239 -23.32 -21.57 -5.24
C GLY A 239 -22.70 -20.50 -6.14
N LEU A 240 -21.48 -20.03 -5.84
CA LEU A 240 -20.83 -18.89 -6.50
C LEU A 240 -20.11 -19.27 -7.80
N VAL A 241 -19.83 -20.56 -7.99
CA VAL A 241 -19.06 -21.07 -9.12
C VAL A 241 -19.88 -22.16 -9.80
N GLU A 242 -20.16 -21.99 -11.09
CA GLU A 242 -20.74 -23.05 -11.90
C GLU A 242 -19.76 -24.22 -12.00
N PRO A 243 -20.21 -25.47 -11.77
CA PRO A 243 -19.32 -26.64 -11.77
C PRO A 243 -18.55 -26.82 -13.08
N ALA A 244 -19.10 -26.39 -14.22
CA ALA A 244 -18.43 -26.48 -15.52
C ALA A 244 -17.16 -25.59 -15.62
N LYS A 245 -17.15 -24.41 -14.99
CA LYS A 245 -15.99 -23.48 -15.01
C LYS A 245 -14.91 -23.84 -13.99
N ALA A 246 -15.24 -24.62 -12.97
CA ALA A 246 -14.30 -25.05 -11.94
C ALA A 246 -13.27 -26.09 -12.43
N PHE A 247 -13.63 -26.87 -13.46
CA PHE A 247 -12.83 -27.99 -13.95
C PHE A 247 -12.22 -27.78 -15.34
N ASP A 248 -12.45 -26.64 -15.98
CA ASP A 248 -11.89 -26.31 -17.30
C ASP A 248 -10.44 -25.81 -17.15
N THR A 249 -9.58 -26.64 -16.57
CA THR A 249 -8.19 -26.31 -16.26
C THR A 249 -7.25 -26.93 -17.29
N ASN A 250 -7.24 -26.42 -18.52
CA ASN A 250 -6.02 -26.47 -19.33
C ASN A 250 -5.00 -25.50 -18.70
N LEU A 251 -4.38 -25.95 -17.60
CA LEU A 251 -3.32 -25.26 -16.83
C LEU A 251 -1.97 -25.23 -17.58
N ALA A 252 -2.01 -25.19 -18.91
CA ALA A 252 -0.82 -25.16 -19.75
C ALA A 252 -0.47 -23.70 -20.09
N GLU A 253 0.71 -23.30 -19.63
CA GLU A 253 1.54 -22.15 -20.05
C GLU A 253 1.40 -20.78 -19.36
N ASN A 254 0.39 -20.46 -18.54
CA ASN A 254 0.40 -19.20 -17.78
C ASN A 254 -0.42 -19.31 -16.48
N VAL A 255 0.10 -20.06 -15.51
CA VAL A 255 -0.57 -20.18 -14.22
C VAL A 255 -0.40 -18.86 -13.43
N PRO A 256 -1.49 -18.18 -13.05
CA PRO A 256 -1.40 -16.92 -12.34
C PRO A 256 -1.04 -17.20 -10.88
N TYR A 257 0.22 -17.45 -10.54
CA TYR A 257 0.60 -17.63 -9.14
C TYR A 257 0.72 -16.29 -8.41
N ARG A 258 0.18 -16.22 -7.18
CA ARG A 258 0.48 -15.10 -6.26
C ARG A 258 1.89 -15.28 -5.73
N TYR A 259 2.61 -14.19 -5.54
CA TYR A 259 3.97 -14.20 -5.02
C TYR A 259 4.19 -13.10 -3.99
N VAL A 260 5.12 -13.34 -3.07
CA VAL A 260 5.49 -12.36 -2.05
C VAL A 260 6.19 -11.18 -2.72
N PHE A 261 5.73 -9.96 -2.45
CA PHE A 261 6.44 -8.76 -2.88
C PHE A 261 7.82 -8.67 -2.22
N VAL A 262 8.84 -8.47 -3.04
CA VAL A 262 10.23 -8.31 -2.60
C VAL A 262 10.83 -7.10 -3.31
N GLU A 263 11.35 -6.15 -2.53
CA GLU A 263 11.92 -4.92 -3.06
C GLU A 263 13.10 -5.20 -4.01
N PRO A 264 13.21 -4.47 -5.12
CA PRO A 264 14.27 -4.65 -6.08
C PRO A 264 15.67 -4.68 -5.46
N GLY A 265 16.49 -5.65 -5.84
CA GLY A 265 17.84 -5.83 -5.31
C GLY A 265 17.91 -6.49 -3.92
N SER A 266 16.77 -6.78 -3.29
CA SER A 266 16.73 -7.62 -2.09
C SER A 266 17.09 -9.06 -2.42
N SER A 267 17.59 -9.81 -1.43
CA SER A 267 18.03 -11.20 -1.61
C SER A 267 17.13 -12.18 -0.86
N VAL A 268 16.54 -13.13 -1.58
CA VAL A 268 15.74 -14.21 -0.98
C VAL A 268 16.61 -15.47 -0.80
N ARG A 269 16.51 -16.11 0.37
CA ARG A 269 17.17 -17.38 0.67
C ARG A 269 16.15 -18.51 0.74
N PRO A 270 16.52 -19.74 0.36
CA PRO A 270 15.64 -20.88 0.53
C PRO A 270 15.42 -21.14 2.02
N GLU A 271 14.20 -21.52 2.38
CA GLU A 271 13.85 -21.90 3.74
C GLU A 271 14.46 -23.26 4.07
N ARG A 272 14.41 -24.20 3.12
CA ARG A 272 14.91 -25.57 3.29
C ARG A 272 15.62 -26.06 2.04
N ILE A 273 16.59 -26.95 2.24
CA ILE A 273 17.27 -27.67 1.17
C ILE A 273 16.89 -29.15 1.32
N LEU A 274 16.14 -29.66 0.34
CA LEU A 274 15.66 -31.03 0.29
C LEU A 274 16.72 -31.99 -0.26
N ARG A 275 16.46 -33.29 -0.13
CA ARG A 275 17.25 -34.35 -0.76
C ARG A 275 17.22 -34.14 -2.29
N SER A 276 18.36 -34.39 -2.96
CA SER A 276 18.57 -34.17 -4.41
C SER A 276 18.80 -32.72 -4.86
N ASN A 277 19.32 -31.85 -3.98
CA ASN A 277 19.67 -30.45 -4.31
C ASN A 277 18.49 -29.61 -4.79
N VAL A 278 17.30 -29.93 -4.29
CA VAL A 278 16.09 -29.11 -4.50
C VAL A 278 15.98 -28.14 -3.34
N TRP A 279 15.87 -26.86 -3.66
CA TRP A 279 15.64 -25.78 -2.72
C TRP A 279 14.17 -25.48 -2.66
N ASP A 280 13.69 -25.34 -1.44
CA ASP A 280 12.32 -25.05 -1.10
C ASP A 280 12.31 -23.68 -0.41
N PHE A 281 11.65 -22.73 -1.04
CA PHE A 281 11.58 -21.36 -0.55
C PHE A 281 10.48 -21.16 0.50
N GLY A 282 9.59 -22.14 0.69
CA GLY A 282 8.43 -22.06 1.60
C GLY A 282 7.35 -21.08 1.16
N LYS A 283 7.64 -20.20 0.21
CA LYS A 283 6.76 -19.20 -0.39
C LYS A 283 7.09 -19.02 -1.87
N MET A 284 6.14 -18.45 -2.61
CA MET A 284 6.32 -18.10 -4.01
C MET A 284 6.97 -16.73 -4.15
N PHE A 285 8.00 -16.61 -4.98
CA PHE A 285 8.70 -15.35 -5.25
C PHE A 285 8.81 -15.10 -6.76
N ARG A 286 8.60 -13.85 -7.21
CA ARG A 286 8.88 -13.48 -8.60
C ARG A 286 10.35 -13.09 -8.74
N VAL A 287 11.09 -13.84 -9.55
CA VAL A 287 12.55 -13.69 -9.68
C VAL A 287 13.00 -13.79 -11.12
N ASN A 288 14.11 -13.13 -11.43
CA ASN A 288 14.73 -13.09 -12.75
C ASN A 288 16.25 -13.33 -12.71
N GLN A 289 16.82 -13.46 -11.51
CA GLN A 289 18.24 -13.71 -11.31
C GLN A 289 18.48 -14.71 -10.18
N ILE A 290 19.36 -15.67 -10.43
CA ILE A 290 19.88 -16.61 -9.43
C ILE A 290 21.39 -16.40 -9.35
N LYS A 291 21.86 -15.92 -8.20
CA LYS A 291 23.29 -15.78 -7.91
C LYS A 291 23.73 -16.90 -6.99
N CYS A 292 24.61 -17.79 -7.42
CA CYS A 292 25.03 -18.97 -6.66
C CYS A 292 26.55 -19.17 -6.62
N MET A 293 27.04 -19.71 -5.51
CA MET A 293 28.47 -20.02 -5.31
C MET A 293 28.71 -21.50 -5.55
N LEU A 294 29.48 -21.83 -6.58
CA LEU A 294 29.67 -23.21 -7.02
C LEU A 294 31.09 -23.75 -6.76
N LYS A 295 31.19 -24.96 -6.21
CA LYS A 295 32.41 -25.79 -6.36
C LYS A 295 32.33 -26.53 -7.69
N PRO A 296 33.46 -26.82 -8.38
CA PRO A 296 33.44 -27.54 -9.65
C PRO A 296 32.69 -28.88 -9.57
N PRO A 297 31.66 -29.03 -10.41
CA PRO A 297 31.62 -30.08 -11.43
C PRO A 297 31.74 -29.51 -12.85
N ILE A 298 31.91 -30.41 -13.84
CA ILE A 298 32.23 -30.09 -15.24
C ILE A 298 31.04 -29.44 -15.98
N CYS A 299 29.79 -29.67 -15.55
CA CYS A 299 28.60 -29.00 -16.08
C CYS A 299 27.43 -29.10 -15.07
N CYS A 300 26.73 -27.99 -14.81
CA CYS A 300 25.45 -28.03 -14.11
C CYS A 300 24.39 -27.19 -14.82
N HIS A 301 23.13 -27.59 -14.61
CA HIS A 301 21.97 -26.85 -15.04
C HIS A 301 21.05 -26.54 -13.87
N VAL A 302 20.27 -25.47 -14.02
CA VAL A 302 19.33 -25.01 -13.01
C VAL A 302 17.93 -25.07 -13.59
N ASP A 303 17.04 -25.78 -12.91
CA ASP A 303 15.61 -25.74 -13.23
C ASP A 303 14.84 -25.05 -12.10
N VAL A 304 13.80 -24.30 -12.47
CA VAL A 304 12.85 -23.66 -11.56
C VAL A 304 11.50 -24.37 -11.66
N SER A 305 10.71 -24.30 -10.59
CA SER A 305 9.36 -24.86 -10.55
C SER A 305 8.48 -24.11 -9.55
N CYS A 306 7.18 -24.06 -9.82
CA CYS A 306 6.17 -23.52 -8.90
C CYS A 306 5.52 -24.60 -8.02
N ASP A 307 5.42 -25.83 -8.53
CA ASP A 307 4.59 -26.92 -7.98
C ASP A 307 5.38 -28.21 -7.70
N LYS A 308 6.68 -28.23 -8.02
CA LYS A 308 7.61 -29.37 -7.93
C LYS A 308 7.38 -30.49 -8.95
N THR A 309 6.37 -30.39 -9.80
CA THR A 309 6.05 -31.39 -10.84
C THR A 309 6.48 -30.91 -12.22
N HIS A 310 6.21 -29.65 -12.55
CA HIS A 310 6.64 -29.01 -13.79
C HIS A 310 7.95 -28.25 -13.56
N TRP A 311 8.98 -28.59 -14.33
CA TRP A 311 10.31 -28.01 -14.20
C TRP A 311 10.74 -27.35 -15.50
N GLU A 312 11.13 -26.09 -15.40
CA GLU A 312 11.62 -25.30 -16.52
C GLU A 312 13.10 -25.01 -16.36
N ARG A 313 13.87 -25.27 -17.41
CA ARG A 313 15.31 -24.96 -17.45
C ARG A 313 15.50 -23.45 -17.53
N VAL A 314 16.26 -22.87 -16.59
CA VAL A 314 16.65 -21.45 -16.61
C VAL A 314 18.17 -21.31 -16.75
N GLY A 315 18.59 -20.57 -17.78
CA GLY A 315 20.01 -20.33 -18.08
C GLY A 315 20.69 -21.38 -18.97
N THR A 316 21.92 -21.07 -19.38
CA THR A 316 22.79 -21.94 -20.19
C THR A 316 23.67 -22.84 -19.31
N ASN A 317 24.33 -23.82 -19.92
CA ASN A 317 25.24 -24.75 -19.23
C ASN A 317 26.34 -23.99 -18.49
N ILE A 318 26.39 -24.12 -17.16
CA ILE A 318 27.47 -23.55 -16.37
C ILE A 318 28.64 -24.53 -16.37
N THR A 319 29.73 -24.17 -17.04
CA THR A 319 30.98 -24.94 -17.07
C THR A 319 32.00 -24.33 -16.11
N ALA A 320 32.56 -25.15 -15.21
CA ALA A 320 33.72 -24.76 -14.41
C ALA A 320 34.99 -25.35 -15.05
N THR A 321 35.87 -24.50 -15.56
CA THR A 321 37.19 -24.92 -16.05
C THR A 321 38.03 -25.38 -14.86
N ILE A 322 38.44 -26.65 -14.83
CA ILE A 322 39.43 -27.13 -13.87
C ILE A 322 40.78 -26.55 -14.29
N VAL A 323 41.30 -25.57 -13.55
CA VAL A 323 42.71 -25.18 -13.68
C VAL A 323 43.53 -26.32 -13.06
N PHE A 324 44.22 -27.09 -13.89
CA PHE A 324 44.91 -28.33 -13.52
C PHE A 324 46.13 -28.16 -12.58
N ASN A 325 46.32 -27.00 -11.97
CA ASN A 325 47.41 -26.76 -11.04
C ASN A 325 46.88 -26.18 -9.72
N LEU A 326 47.17 -26.92 -8.64
CA LEU A 326 46.93 -26.64 -7.22
C LEU A 326 45.67 -27.26 -6.61
N ARG A 327 45.86 -27.91 -5.47
CA ARG A 327 44.90 -28.71 -4.66
C ARG A 327 43.73 -27.91 -4.07
N PHE A 328 43.35 -26.77 -4.65
CA PHE A 328 42.29 -25.90 -4.15
C PHE A 328 41.18 -25.76 -5.19
N THR A 329 40.02 -26.38 -4.93
CA THR A 329 38.78 -26.08 -5.66
C THR A 329 38.28 -24.71 -5.22
N VAL A 330 38.59 -23.67 -5.99
CA VAL A 330 38.08 -22.31 -5.75
C VAL A 330 36.58 -22.28 -6.03
N LEU A 331 35.80 -21.68 -5.11
CA LEU A 331 34.38 -21.41 -5.34
C LEU A 331 34.24 -20.35 -6.44
N THR A 332 33.49 -20.62 -7.49
CA THR A 332 33.19 -19.64 -8.54
C THR A 332 31.79 -19.06 -8.31
N GLU A 333 31.70 -17.74 -8.36
CA GLU A 333 30.42 -17.05 -8.34
C GLU A 333 29.79 -17.14 -9.73
N GLN A 334 28.54 -17.57 -9.81
CA GLN A 334 27.79 -17.70 -11.04
C GLN A 334 26.49 -16.91 -10.93
N VAL A 335 26.16 -16.16 -11.98
CA VAL A 335 24.95 -15.35 -12.06
C VAL A 335 24.15 -15.82 -13.27
N ILE A 336 22.95 -16.32 -13.01
CA ILE A 336 22.03 -16.81 -14.03
C ILE A 336 20.89 -15.81 -14.14
N ASN A 337 20.73 -15.20 -15.31
CA ASN A 337 19.62 -14.29 -15.61
C ASN A 337 18.59 -15.01 -16.51
N PHE A 338 17.31 -14.78 -16.26
CA PHE A 338 16.19 -15.34 -17.01
C PHE A 338 14.98 -14.39 -16.94
N THR A 339 13.93 -14.63 -17.72
CA THR A 339 12.72 -13.80 -17.68
C THR A 339 12.03 -13.91 -16.32
N ALA A 340 11.62 -12.76 -15.77
CA ALA A 340 11.02 -12.67 -14.45
C ALA A 340 9.77 -13.56 -14.33
N ARG A 341 9.79 -14.51 -13.41
CA ARG A 341 8.71 -15.49 -13.24
C ARG A 341 8.51 -15.90 -11.79
N PRO A 342 7.32 -16.39 -11.40
CA PRO A 342 7.10 -17.02 -10.10
C PRO A 342 7.97 -18.27 -9.94
N VAL A 343 8.60 -18.43 -8.78
CA VAL A 343 9.44 -19.57 -8.41
C VAL A 343 9.16 -19.94 -6.96
N TYR A 344 8.92 -21.23 -6.72
CA TYR A 344 8.78 -21.82 -5.38
C TYR A 344 9.91 -22.82 -5.09
N TYR A 345 10.37 -23.53 -6.11
CA TYR A 345 11.43 -24.51 -6.03
C TYR A 345 12.52 -24.23 -7.06
N ILE A 346 13.77 -24.51 -6.68
CA ILE A 346 14.91 -24.52 -7.59
C ILE A 346 15.64 -25.85 -7.43
N ARG A 347 16.03 -26.51 -8.52
CA ARG A 347 16.89 -27.70 -8.45
C ARG A 347 18.14 -27.52 -9.28
N PHE A 348 19.24 -28.04 -8.75
CA PHE A 348 20.53 -28.07 -9.44
C PHE A 348 20.84 -29.49 -9.90
N ILE A 349 20.99 -29.65 -11.22
CA ILE A 349 21.30 -30.93 -11.86
C ILE A 349 22.76 -30.88 -12.33
N GLY A 350 23.62 -31.73 -11.75
CA GLY A 350 25.02 -31.87 -12.17
C GLY A 350 25.23 -33.08 -13.07
N SER A 351 26.17 -32.99 -14.02
CA SER A 351 26.52 -34.09 -14.94
C SER A 351 27.53 -35.11 -14.38
N GLY A 352 27.81 -35.10 -13.07
CA GLY A 352 28.79 -35.99 -12.43
C GLY A 352 28.39 -36.40 -11.02
N SER A 353 28.99 -37.48 -10.51
CA SER A 353 28.72 -38.12 -9.21
C SER A 353 28.97 -37.25 -7.96
N GLY A 354 29.40 -36.01 -8.13
CA GLY A 354 29.66 -35.05 -7.07
C GLY A 354 28.38 -34.34 -6.61
N ARG A 355 28.07 -34.43 -5.32
CA ARG A 355 27.05 -33.57 -4.70
C ARG A 355 27.56 -32.14 -4.68
N PRO A 356 26.81 -31.16 -5.18
CA PRO A 356 27.22 -29.78 -5.08
C PRO A 356 27.20 -29.32 -3.62
N ILE A 357 28.26 -28.62 -3.22
CA ILE A 357 28.43 -28.07 -1.87
C ILE A 357 28.15 -26.57 -1.97
N TRP A 358 26.90 -26.15 -1.79
CA TRP A 358 26.48 -24.77 -2.03
C TRP A 358 26.38 -23.94 -0.75
N LYS A 359 26.85 -22.68 -0.81
CA LYS A 359 26.59 -21.63 0.20
C LYS A 359 26.04 -20.37 -0.48
N CYS A 360 24.81 -20.02 -0.11
CA CYS A 360 24.12 -18.75 -0.35
C CYS A 360 23.71 -18.46 -1.80
N VAL A 361 22.41 -18.23 -1.99
CA VAL A 361 21.88 -17.54 -3.16
C VAL A 361 21.26 -16.23 -2.78
N LYS A 362 21.59 -15.22 -3.57
CA LYS A 362 20.97 -13.90 -3.54
C LYS A 362 20.16 -13.77 -4.83
N MET A 363 18.86 -14.05 -4.76
CA MET A 363 17.99 -13.70 -5.89
C MET A 363 17.72 -12.21 -5.81
N LEU A 364 18.18 -11.43 -6.78
CA LEU A 364 17.79 -10.03 -6.91
C LEU A 364 16.46 -10.00 -7.66
N THR A 365 15.41 -9.41 -7.07
CA THR A 365 14.23 -9.03 -7.85
C THR A 365 14.60 -7.78 -8.64
N ALA A 366 14.30 -7.72 -9.94
CA ALA A 366 14.37 -6.45 -10.66
C ALA A 366 13.12 -5.62 -10.36
N GLY A 367 13.31 -4.31 -10.24
CA GLY A 367 12.21 -3.35 -10.30
C GLY A 367 11.64 -3.36 -11.71
N ASN A 368 10.34 -3.12 -11.82
CA ASN A 368 9.61 -3.01 -13.07
C ASN A 368 10.44 -2.28 -14.13
N SER A 369 10.99 -3.02 -15.08
CA SER A 369 11.49 -2.49 -16.33
C SER A 369 10.91 -3.35 -17.44
N GLY A 370 9.72 -2.96 -17.90
CA GLY A 370 9.06 -3.47 -19.08
C GLY A 370 8.02 -4.55 -18.82
N ASP A 371 6.77 -4.15 -18.63
CA ASP A 371 5.70 -4.80 -19.38
C ASP A 371 5.57 -4.04 -20.72
N PRO A 372 5.31 -4.72 -21.85
CA PRO A 372 5.01 -4.08 -23.13
C PRO A 372 3.73 -3.24 -23.11
#